data_AF-A0A0M1I418-F1
#
_entry.id   AF-A0A0M1I418-F1
#
_cell.length_a   1.000
_cell.length_b   1.000
_cell.length_c   1.000
_cell.angle_alpha   90.00
_cell.angle_beta   90.00
_cell.angle_gamma   90.00
#
_symmetry.space_group_name_H-M   'P 1'
#
loop_
_entity.id
_entity.type
_entity.pdbx_description
1 polymer ?
#
loop_
_entity_poly.entity_id
_entity_poly.type
_entity_poly.pdbx_seq_one_letter_code
_entity_poly.pdbx_strand_id
1 'polypeptide(L)'
;MNKLYFLNVMIASSVCFNIGYAKENPSWSDHLQDATQINSPVEYIDTYNKYSVISPNFKIKLTDFGNIEKTKKNITYTLKKYGVQVLNGKYVYNLFETTTPLKSNVDFTLLYYDKSFFAFRIKEIGTIDYVRVPFKKFQVTTYLYNIKDNNFTEIPVILSNSDEGNEKTDLLMGDQVIYDAKKGQYTYLANVKTYKDGKTLPFKVTLNANLKCISSTLGCETIGVLEAQKEN
;
A
#
# COMPACT_ATOMS: atom_id res chain seq x y z
N MET A 1 49.37 49.77 10.30
CA MET A 1 48.85 49.17 11.55
C MET A 1 47.97 47.98 11.18
N ASN A 2 48.55 46.79 11.08
CA ASN A 2 47.83 45.55 10.82
C ASN A 2 47.57 44.86 12.16
N LYS A 3 46.30 44.77 12.57
CA LYS A 3 45.84 43.87 13.64
C LYS A 3 44.99 42.79 13.00
N LEU A 4 45.59 41.61 12.80
CA LEU A 4 44.86 40.37 12.53
C LEU A 4 44.13 39.98 13.82
N TYR A 5 42.81 40.06 13.82
CA TYR A 5 41.97 39.40 14.81
C TYR A 5 41.59 38.03 14.24
N PHE A 6 42.23 36.96 14.72
CA PHE A 6 41.76 35.60 14.51
C PHE A 6 40.47 35.40 15.30
N LEU A 7 39.35 35.33 14.59
CA LEU A 7 38.05 34.96 15.13
C LEU A 7 38.08 33.45 15.41
N ASN A 8 38.10 33.05 16.68
CA ASN A 8 37.86 31.67 17.09
C ASN A 8 36.38 31.34 16.84
N VAL A 9 36.10 30.75 15.68
CA VAL A 9 34.82 30.08 15.41
C VAL A 9 34.82 28.77 16.19
N MET A 10 34.31 28.78 17.43
CA MET A 10 33.87 27.54 18.08
C MET A 10 32.63 27.03 17.34
N ILE A 11 32.83 26.03 16.50
CA ILE A 11 31.78 25.16 15.99
C ILE A 11 31.30 24.34 17.19
N ALA A 12 30.24 24.79 17.86
CA ALA A 12 29.46 23.93 18.73
C ALA A 12 28.74 22.93 17.82
N SER A 13 29.38 21.79 17.58
CA SER A 13 28.80 20.67 16.88
C SER A 13 27.61 20.16 17.69
N SER A 14 26.44 20.40 17.12
CA SER A 14 25.15 19.83 17.45
C SER A 14 25.25 18.32 17.52
N VAL A 15 25.14 17.76 18.73
CA VAL A 15 24.85 16.34 18.92
C VAL A 15 23.68 16.23 19.89
N CYS A 16 22.49 16.60 19.41
CA CYS A 16 21.25 16.13 20.01
C CYS A 16 20.93 14.78 19.38
N PHE A 17 21.38 13.70 20.02
CA PHE A 17 20.84 12.36 19.80
C PHE A 17 19.39 12.34 20.32
N ASN A 18 18.42 12.67 19.47
CA ASN A 18 17.04 12.26 19.69
C ASN A 18 16.94 10.77 19.31
N ILE A 19 17.28 9.89 20.26
CA ILE A 19 16.96 8.47 20.17
C ILE A 19 15.49 8.31 20.58
N GLY A 20 14.60 8.75 19.69
CA GLY A 20 13.17 8.51 19.79
C GLY A 20 12.82 7.21 19.03
N TYR A 21 13.14 6.05 19.60
CA TYR A 21 12.50 4.82 19.14
C TYR A 21 11.02 4.91 19.52
N ALA A 22 10.17 5.20 18.52
CA ALA A 22 8.74 5.09 18.68
C ALA A 22 8.40 3.65 19.10
N LYS A 23 7.72 3.52 20.23
CA LYS A 23 7.23 2.25 20.79
C LYS A 23 6.37 1.55 19.74
N GLU A 24 6.61 0.27 19.51
CA GLU A 24 5.81 -0.57 18.60
C GLU A 24 4.32 -0.38 18.89
N ASN A 25 3.57 0.15 17.92
CA ASN A 25 2.13 0.24 18.00
C ASN A 25 1.54 -0.83 17.08
N PRO A 26 0.95 -1.92 17.61
CA PRO A 26 0.40 -2.99 16.77
C PRO A 26 -0.77 -2.54 15.89
N SER A 27 -1.31 -1.34 16.09
CA SER A 27 -2.30 -0.72 15.19
C SER A 27 -1.69 0.09 14.03
N TRP A 28 -0.39 0.41 14.12
CA TRP A 28 0.39 1.12 13.10
C TRP A 28 1.72 0.37 12.92
N SER A 29 1.71 -0.68 12.11
CA SER A 29 2.87 -1.57 11.90
C SER A 29 4.06 -0.95 11.17
N ASP A 30 4.17 0.38 11.13
CA ASP A 30 5.28 1.06 10.48
C ASP A 30 6.41 1.26 11.50
N HIS A 31 7.51 0.56 11.27
CA HIS A 31 8.79 1.15 11.62
C HIS A 31 9.06 2.21 10.55
N LEU A 32 9.02 3.49 10.94
CA LEU A 32 9.51 4.61 10.12
C LEU A 32 11.01 4.41 9.88
N GLN A 33 11.37 3.54 8.93
CA GLN A 33 12.62 3.67 8.19
C GLN A 33 12.34 4.63 7.05
N ASP A 34 13.06 5.75 7.03
CA ASP A 34 12.98 6.80 6.02
C ASP A 34 13.09 6.23 4.60
N ALA A 35 11.94 5.94 3.98
CA ALA A 35 11.86 5.78 2.54
C ALA A 35 12.01 7.18 1.94
N THR A 36 13.21 7.50 1.47
CA THR A 36 13.47 8.78 0.78
C THR A 36 12.75 8.76 -0.57
N GLN A 37 11.50 9.24 -0.59
CA GLN A 37 10.67 9.30 -1.78
C GLN A 37 10.93 10.64 -2.50
N ILE A 38 11.28 10.61 -3.79
CA ILE A 38 11.68 11.81 -4.56
C ILE A 38 10.45 12.68 -4.93
N ASN A 39 9.24 12.09 -4.99
CA ASN A 39 8.00 12.76 -5.39
C ASN A 39 6.80 12.35 -4.52
N SER A 40 6.82 12.63 -3.21
CA SER A 40 5.66 12.35 -2.35
C SER A 40 4.44 13.18 -2.81
N PRO A 41 3.28 12.55 -3.07
CA PRO A 41 2.06 13.25 -3.43
C PRO A 41 1.45 13.97 -2.21
N VAL A 42 0.62 14.98 -2.47
CA VAL A 42 -0.18 15.64 -1.43
C VAL A 42 -1.37 14.73 -1.09
N GLU A 43 -1.36 14.16 0.12
CA GLU A 43 -2.50 13.44 0.67
C GLU A 43 -3.57 14.42 1.11
N TYR A 44 -4.81 14.23 0.64
CA TYR A 44 -5.95 14.99 1.13
C TYR A 44 -6.85 14.03 1.93
N ILE A 45 -7.00 14.35 3.21
CA ILE A 45 -7.97 13.71 4.10
C ILE A 45 -9.21 14.61 4.11
N ASP A 46 -10.23 14.24 3.34
CA ASP A 46 -11.60 14.59 3.70
C ASP A 46 -12.03 13.62 4.80
N THR A 47 -12.72 14.15 5.82
CA THR A 47 -13.50 13.49 6.88
C THR A 47 -14.07 12.11 6.56
N TYR A 48 -14.32 11.76 5.28
CA TYR A 48 -14.83 10.45 4.90
C TYR A 48 -14.11 9.70 3.76
N ASN A 49 -13.08 10.23 3.08
CA ASN A 49 -12.47 9.53 1.94
C ASN A 49 -10.99 9.87 1.73
N LYS A 50 -10.10 8.86 1.79
CA LYS A 50 -8.68 8.99 1.36
C LYS A 50 -8.59 9.01 -0.16
N TYR A 51 -8.00 10.07 -0.73
CA TYR A 51 -7.73 10.16 -2.16
C TYR A 51 -6.36 10.79 -2.46
N SER A 52 -5.79 10.45 -3.61
CA SER A 52 -4.60 11.08 -4.15
C SER A 52 -4.92 11.76 -5.48
N VAL A 53 -4.50 13.02 -5.61
CA VAL A 53 -4.64 13.81 -6.85
C VAL A 53 -3.34 13.70 -7.63
N ILE A 54 -3.39 13.08 -8.81
CA ILE A 54 -2.23 12.94 -9.70
C ILE A 54 -2.15 14.13 -10.67
N SER A 55 -3.30 14.62 -11.14
CA SER A 55 -3.43 15.85 -11.93
C SER A 55 -4.80 16.49 -11.71
N PRO A 56 -5.06 17.73 -12.20
CA PRO A 56 -6.35 18.40 -12.03
C PRO A 56 -7.56 17.55 -12.46
N ASN A 57 -7.38 16.73 -13.50
CA ASN A 57 -8.41 15.87 -14.07
C ASN A 57 -8.22 14.39 -13.73
N PHE A 58 -7.25 14.04 -12.88
CA PHE A 58 -6.95 12.64 -12.59
C PHE A 58 -6.77 12.41 -11.09
N LYS A 59 -7.67 11.63 -10.51
CA LYS A 59 -7.68 11.31 -9.08
C LYS A 59 -7.91 9.83 -8.88
N ILE A 60 -7.30 9.28 -7.84
CA ILE A 60 -7.55 7.93 -7.36
C ILE A 60 -8.05 8.01 -5.93
N LYS A 61 -9.09 7.23 -5.60
CA LYS A 61 -9.68 7.23 -4.26
C LYS A 61 -10.01 5.82 -3.79
N LEU A 62 -9.80 5.59 -2.50
CA LEU A 62 -10.43 4.49 -1.79
C LEU A 62 -11.91 4.87 -1.58
N THR A 63 -12.81 3.99 -1.99
CA THR A 63 -14.25 4.25 -1.99
C THR A 63 -14.98 3.27 -1.09
N ASP A 64 -15.84 3.82 -0.25
CA ASP A 64 -16.81 3.08 0.53
C ASP A 64 -18.10 2.89 -0.28
N PHE A 65 -18.47 1.64 -0.55
CA PHE A 65 -19.69 1.28 -1.27
C PHE A 65 -20.82 0.81 -0.34
N GLY A 66 -20.70 1.10 0.95
CA GLY A 66 -21.66 0.73 1.98
C GLY A 66 -21.41 -0.65 2.57
N ASN A 67 -22.45 -1.25 3.12
CA ASN A 67 -22.39 -2.52 3.82
C ASN A 67 -23.26 -3.56 3.10
N ILE A 68 -22.89 -4.82 3.21
CA ILE A 68 -23.68 -5.94 2.71
C ILE A 68 -23.89 -6.95 3.83
N GLU A 69 -25.11 -7.47 3.95
CA GLU A 69 -25.41 -8.58 4.84
C GLU A 69 -25.17 -9.92 4.14
N LYS A 70 -24.56 -10.87 4.85
CA LYS A 70 -24.42 -12.25 4.40
C LYS A 70 -24.91 -13.20 5.49
N THR A 71 -25.45 -14.33 5.07
CA THR A 71 -25.82 -15.42 5.97
C THR A 71 -25.04 -16.67 5.61
N LYS A 72 -24.36 -17.27 6.59
CA LYS A 72 -23.66 -18.55 6.43
C LYS A 72 -23.95 -19.42 7.64
N LYS A 73 -24.46 -20.65 7.42
CA LYS A 73 -24.78 -21.61 8.49
C LYS A 73 -25.62 -20.99 9.62
N ASN A 74 -26.69 -20.26 9.28
CA ASN A 74 -27.60 -19.56 10.20
C ASN A 74 -26.98 -18.40 11.01
N ILE A 75 -25.75 -17.99 10.70
CA ILE A 75 -25.14 -16.79 11.26
C ILE A 75 -25.24 -15.68 10.22
N THR A 76 -25.93 -14.60 10.57
CA THR A 76 -25.97 -13.37 9.77
C THR A 76 -24.86 -12.44 10.24
N TYR A 77 -24.09 -11.91 9.29
CA TYR A 77 -22.99 -11.00 9.56
C TYR A 77 -22.90 -9.94 8.46
N THR A 78 -22.39 -8.77 8.84
CA THR A 78 -22.25 -7.63 7.95
C THR A 78 -20.81 -7.50 7.47
N LEU A 79 -20.63 -7.30 6.17
CA LEU A 79 -19.35 -6.98 5.57
C LEU A 79 -19.37 -5.53 5.07
N LYS A 80 -18.21 -4.88 5.17
CA LYS A 80 -17.97 -3.58 4.53
C LYS A 80 -17.62 -3.81 3.07
N LYS A 81 -18.32 -3.14 2.15
CA LYS A 81 -18.02 -3.13 0.72
C LYS A 81 -17.15 -1.92 0.42
N TYR A 82 -16.00 -2.15 -0.20
CA TYR A 82 -15.07 -1.07 -0.57
C TYR A 82 -14.38 -1.39 -1.88
N GLY A 83 -13.70 -0.40 -2.45
CA GLY A 83 -12.88 -0.61 -3.62
C GLY A 83 -12.09 0.64 -3.99
N VAL A 84 -11.44 0.60 -5.15
CA VAL A 84 -10.68 1.74 -5.65
C VAL A 84 -11.29 2.24 -6.94
N GLN A 85 -11.52 3.55 -6.99
CA GLN A 85 -12.00 4.24 -8.17
C GLN A 85 -10.93 5.18 -8.72
N VAL A 86 -10.81 5.21 -10.05
CA VAL A 86 -10.05 6.20 -10.80
C VAL A 86 -11.02 7.17 -11.46
N LEU A 87 -10.86 8.45 -11.16
CA LEU A 87 -11.61 9.54 -11.77
C LEU A 87 -10.70 10.18 -12.82
N ASN A 88 -11.09 10.04 -14.09
CA ASN A 88 -10.38 10.61 -15.24
C ASN A 88 -11.32 11.55 -16.00
N GLY A 89 -11.20 12.85 -15.72
CA GLY A 89 -12.10 13.89 -16.18
C GLY A 89 -13.52 13.64 -15.68
N LYS A 90 -14.45 13.39 -16.61
CA LYS A 90 -15.85 13.09 -16.31
C LYS A 90 -16.15 11.60 -16.12
N TYR A 91 -15.17 10.73 -16.33
CA TYR A 91 -15.36 9.29 -16.26
C TYR A 91 -14.82 8.74 -14.94
N VAL A 92 -15.55 7.78 -14.38
CA VAL A 92 -15.12 7.02 -13.22
C VAL A 92 -14.90 5.58 -13.65
N TYR A 93 -13.82 4.98 -13.19
CA TYR A 93 -13.47 3.59 -13.44
C TYR A 93 -13.27 2.86 -12.12
N ASN A 94 -14.00 1.77 -11.92
CA ASN A 94 -13.84 0.85 -10.81
C ASN A 94 -12.68 -0.10 -11.16
N LEU A 95 -11.60 -0.03 -10.38
CA LEU A 95 -10.49 -0.99 -10.52
C LEU A 95 -10.94 -2.33 -9.93
N PHE A 96 -11.47 -2.30 -8.71
CA PHE A 96 -12.07 -3.45 -8.07
C PHE A 96 -13.11 -3.00 -7.06
N GLU A 97 -14.04 -3.91 -6.75
CA GLU A 97 -14.95 -3.84 -5.63
C GLU A 97 -14.87 -5.15 -4.85
N THR A 98 -14.68 -5.07 -3.55
CA THR A 98 -14.53 -6.24 -2.68
C THR A 98 -15.18 -6.02 -1.33
N THR A 99 -15.09 -7.02 -0.46
CA THR A 99 -15.67 -6.99 0.88
C THR A 99 -14.67 -7.39 1.94
N THR A 100 -14.71 -6.71 3.09
CA THR A 100 -13.92 -7.03 4.29
C THR A 100 -14.85 -7.09 5.52
N PRO A 101 -14.48 -7.77 6.62
CA PRO A 101 -15.25 -7.71 7.86
C PRO A 101 -15.45 -6.27 8.31
N LEU A 102 -16.59 -5.97 8.93
CA LEU A 102 -16.92 -4.61 9.38
C LEU A 102 -15.87 -4.05 10.36
N LYS A 103 -15.24 -4.91 11.17
CA LYS A 103 -14.15 -4.57 12.09
C LYS A 103 -12.77 -4.71 11.41
N SER A 104 -12.63 -4.10 10.24
CA SER A 104 -11.36 -4.07 9.51
C SER A 104 -10.96 -2.64 9.21
N ASN A 105 -9.65 -2.40 9.18
CA ASN A 105 -9.05 -1.18 8.70
C ASN A 105 -8.48 -1.44 7.30
N VAL A 106 -8.87 -0.60 6.35
CA VAL A 106 -8.35 -0.59 4.98
C VAL A 106 -7.58 0.70 4.79
N ASP A 107 -6.29 0.57 4.56
CA ASP A 107 -5.38 1.68 4.28
C ASP A 107 -5.01 1.72 2.80
N PHE A 108 -4.97 2.93 2.25
CA PHE A 108 -4.59 3.21 0.86
C PHE A 108 -3.35 4.10 0.86
N THR A 109 -2.36 3.77 0.04
CA THR A 109 -1.14 4.57 -0.11
C THR A 109 -0.70 4.62 -1.57
N LEU A 110 -0.49 5.81 -2.12
CA LEU A 110 0.11 5.98 -3.45
C LEU A 110 1.64 5.82 -3.33
N LEU A 111 2.20 4.83 -4.02
CA LEU A 111 3.63 4.48 -3.93
C LEU A 111 4.47 5.18 -5.02
N TYR A 112 3.89 5.36 -6.21
CA TYR A 112 4.60 5.86 -7.38
C TYR A 112 3.61 6.45 -8.38
N TYR A 113 4.05 7.45 -9.14
CA TYR A 113 3.36 7.89 -10.34
C TYR A 113 4.32 8.54 -11.33
N ASP A 114 3.99 8.39 -12.61
CA ASP A 114 4.57 9.12 -13.73
C ASP A 114 3.45 9.52 -14.71
N LYS A 115 3.80 9.89 -15.95
CA LYS A 115 2.82 10.30 -16.97
C LYS A 115 1.95 9.15 -17.50
N SER A 116 2.44 7.92 -17.42
CA SER A 116 1.86 6.72 -18.03
C SER A 116 1.31 5.75 -16.99
N PHE A 117 1.90 5.69 -15.79
CA PHE A 117 1.55 4.75 -14.75
C PHE A 117 1.42 5.41 -13.38
N PHE A 118 0.63 4.78 -12.52
CA PHE A 118 0.76 4.96 -11.08
C PHE A 118 0.66 3.62 -10.36
N ALA A 119 1.29 3.55 -9.20
CA ALA A 119 1.25 2.40 -8.34
C ALA A 119 0.74 2.78 -6.96
N PHE A 120 -0.15 1.97 -6.40
CA PHE A 120 -0.69 2.16 -5.06
C PHE A 120 -0.78 0.84 -4.32
N ARG A 121 -0.88 0.93 -3.01
CA ARG A 121 -1.01 -0.20 -2.09
C ARG A 121 -2.33 -0.12 -1.34
N ILE A 122 -2.93 -1.28 -1.15
CA ILE A 122 -4.00 -1.49 -0.18
C ILE A 122 -3.48 -2.41 0.93
N LYS A 123 -3.60 -1.97 2.18
CA LYS A 123 -3.40 -2.82 3.36
C LYS A 123 -4.75 -3.05 4.02
N GLU A 124 -5.13 -4.29 4.21
CA GLU A 124 -6.33 -4.68 4.93
C GLU A 124 -5.92 -5.45 6.19
N ILE A 125 -6.30 -4.94 7.36
CA ILE A 125 -6.14 -5.64 8.64
C ILE A 125 -7.49 -5.73 9.32
N GLY A 126 -7.88 -6.95 9.71
CA GLY A 126 -9.20 -7.17 10.29
C GLY A 126 -9.30 -8.47 11.06
N THR A 127 -10.40 -8.60 11.80
CA THR A 127 -10.75 -9.83 12.50
C THR A 127 -11.92 -10.51 11.80
N ILE A 128 -11.77 -11.80 11.51
CA ILE A 128 -12.83 -12.66 10.97
C ILE A 128 -13.52 -13.32 12.16
N ASP A 129 -14.67 -12.80 12.59
CA ASP A 129 -15.37 -13.25 13.81
C ASP A 129 -16.70 -14.00 13.55
N TYR A 130 -17.08 -14.19 12.28
CA TYR A 130 -18.27 -14.95 11.87
C TYR A 130 -17.98 -16.44 11.59
N VAL A 131 -16.95 -16.98 12.22
CA VAL A 131 -16.53 -18.38 12.16
C VAL A 131 -16.40 -18.95 13.57
N ARG A 132 -16.28 -20.27 13.71
CA ARG A 132 -16.22 -20.93 15.03
C ARG A 132 -15.07 -20.41 15.90
N VAL A 133 -13.92 -20.16 15.29
CA VAL A 133 -12.71 -19.67 15.95
C VAL A 133 -12.28 -18.40 15.24
N PRO A 134 -12.48 -17.20 15.84
CA PRO A 134 -12.06 -15.96 15.23
C PRO A 134 -10.55 -15.89 15.00
N PHE A 135 -10.13 -15.22 13.93
CA PHE A 135 -8.72 -15.02 13.61
C PHE A 135 -8.48 -13.66 12.96
N LYS A 136 -7.25 -13.14 13.09
CA LYS A 136 -6.82 -11.94 12.39
C LYS A 136 -6.36 -12.28 10.99
N LYS A 137 -6.71 -11.40 10.05
CA LYS A 137 -6.26 -11.43 8.66
C LYS A 137 -5.53 -10.14 8.37
N PHE A 138 -4.34 -10.27 7.79
CA PHE A 138 -3.58 -9.17 7.22
C PHE A 138 -3.29 -9.46 5.76
N GLN A 139 -3.71 -8.54 4.89
CA GLN A 139 -3.52 -8.63 3.46
C GLN A 139 -2.88 -7.34 2.94
N VAL A 140 -1.87 -7.50 2.09
CA VAL A 140 -1.25 -6.40 1.37
C VAL A 140 -1.27 -6.73 -0.11
N THR A 141 -1.86 -5.83 -0.89
CA THR A 141 -1.89 -5.93 -2.34
C THR A 141 -1.41 -4.62 -2.94
N THR A 142 -0.45 -4.70 -3.85
CA THR A 142 0.03 -3.55 -4.62
C THR A 142 -0.53 -3.62 -6.02
N TYR A 143 -0.87 -2.47 -6.57
CA TYR A 143 -1.47 -2.34 -7.89
C TYR A 143 -0.59 -1.43 -8.73
N LEU A 144 -0.38 -1.80 -9.99
CA LEU A 144 0.23 -0.92 -10.99
C LEU A 144 -0.79 -0.70 -12.12
N TYR A 145 -1.15 0.55 -12.35
CA TYR A 145 -2.21 0.93 -13.29
C TYR A 145 -1.62 1.74 -14.45
N ASN A 146 -2.03 1.40 -15.67
CA ASN A 146 -1.72 2.11 -16.91
C ASN A 146 -2.80 3.15 -17.20
N ILE A 147 -2.42 4.43 -17.19
CA ILE A 147 -3.32 5.57 -17.41
C ILE A 147 -3.89 5.59 -18.82
N LYS A 148 -3.09 5.18 -19.81
CA LYS A 148 -3.46 5.24 -21.22
C LYS A 148 -4.43 4.14 -21.58
N ASP A 149 -4.13 2.92 -21.16
CA ASP A 149 -4.86 1.71 -21.57
C ASP A 149 -5.97 1.34 -20.58
N ASN A 150 -6.09 2.06 -19.45
CA ASN A 150 -7.09 1.84 -18.41
C ASN A 150 -7.13 0.38 -17.92
N ASN A 151 -5.95 -0.22 -17.83
CA ASN A 151 -5.73 -1.57 -17.32
C ASN A 151 -4.73 -1.53 -16.17
N PHE A 152 -4.71 -2.59 -15.37
CA PHE A 152 -3.88 -2.66 -14.19
C PHE A 152 -3.46 -4.09 -13.89
N THR A 153 -2.48 -4.24 -13.02
CA THR A 153 -2.05 -5.52 -12.49
C THR A 153 -2.08 -5.48 -10.98
N GLU A 154 -2.57 -6.58 -10.39
CA GLU A 154 -2.57 -6.82 -8.96
C GLU A 154 -1.37 -7.68 -8.58
N ILE A 155 -0.67 -7.26 -7.53
CA ILE A 155 0.50 -7.92 -6.97
C ILE A 155 0.14 -8.32 -5.53
N PRO A 156 -0.22 -9.59 -5.28
CA PRO A 156 -0.47 -10.07 -3.93
C PRO A 156 0.88 -10.17 -3.19
N VAL A 157 1.08 -9.31 -2.18
CA VAL A 157 2.35 -9.20 -1.45
C VAL A 157 2.29 -10.02 -0.16
N ILE A 158 1.23 -9.85 0.63
CA ILE A 158 1.02 -10.57 1.89
C ILE A 158 -0.42 -11.09 1.91
N LEU A 159 -0.57 -12.36 2.28
CA LEU A 159 -1.83 -12.94 2.73
C LEU A 159 -1.53 -13.79 3.97
N SER A 160 -1.71 -13.18 5.15
CA SER A 160 -1.39 -13.79 6.43
C SER A 160 -2.62 -13.90 7.31
N ASN A 161 -2.91 -15.11 7.78
CA ASN A 161 -3.90 -15.36 8.82
C ASN A 161 -3.19 -15.72 10.12
N SER A 162 -3.71 -15.25 11.25
CA SER A 162 -3.20 -15.65 12.55
C SER A 162 -3.61 -17.08 12.88
N ASP A 163 -2.71 -17.80 13.53
CA ASP A 163 -3.06 -19.06 14.19
C ASP A 163 -4.04 -18.82 15.35
N GLU A 164 -4.76 -19.87 15.74
CA GLU A 164 -5.71 -19.85 16.85
C GLU A 164 -5.04 -19.34 18.14
N GLY A 165 -5.59 -18.26 18.72
CA GLY A 165 -5.16 -17.70 20.00
C GLY A 165 -3.89 -16.83 20.00
N ASN A 166 -3.17 -16.69 18.88
CA ASN A 166 -1.92 -15.90 18.83
C ASN A 166 -2.10 -14.49 18.24
N GLU A 167 -3.17 -14.24 17.47
CA GLU A 167 -3.47 -12.94 16.82
C GLU A 167 -2.31 -12.31 16.00
N LYS A 168 -1.23 -13.05 15.72
CA LYS A 168 -0.08 -12.54 14.98
C LYS A 168 -0.22 -12.79 13.49
N THR A 169 0.22 -11.82 12.69
CA THR A 169 0.30 -11.90 11.23
C THR A 169 1.65 -11.38 10.76
N ASP A 170 2.01 -11.70 9.53
CA ASP A 170 3.18 -11.10 8.88
C ASP A 170 3.04 -9.57 8.84
N LEU A 171 4.16 -8.87 8.68
CA LEU A 171 4.21 -7.41 8.65
C LEU A 171 4.91 -6.92 7.39
N LEU A 172 4.37 -5.84 6.81
CA LEU A 172 5.05 -5.10 5.77
C LEU A 172 6.00 -4.09 6.44
N MET A 173 7.31 -4.26 6.23
CA MET A 173 8.36 -3.45 6.85
C MET A 173 8.76 -2.23 6.00
N GLY A 174 8.13 -2.07 4.84
CA GLY A 174 8.41 -1.02 3.87
C GLY A 174 8.37 -1.54 2.45
N ASP A 175 7.96 -0.68 1.52
CA ASP A 175 7.87 -0.99 0.11
C ASP A 175 7.99 0.24 -0.79
N GLN A 176 8.30 0.00 -2.06
CA GLN A 176 8.45 1.03 -3.06
C GLN A 176 8.27 0.47 -4.47
N VAL A 177 7.99 1.36 -5.42
CA VAL A 177 8.03 1.07 -6.85
C VAL A 177 9.09 1.95 -7.51
N ILE A 178 9.93 1.33 -8.33
CA ILE A 178 10.98 1.99 -9.11
C ILE A 178 10.76 1.73 -10.60
N TYR A 179 11.12 2.71 -11.44
CA TYR A 179 11.09 2.59 -12.89
C TYR A 179 12.52 2.63 -13.45
N ASP A 180 12.87 1.61 -14.25
CA ASP A 180 14.12 1.56 -15.01
C ASP A 180 13.83 1.98 -16.46
N ALA A 181 14.14 3.24 -16.78
CA ALA A 181 13.94 3.82 -18.10
C ALA A 181 14.77 3.15 -19.21
N LYS A 182 15.91 2.51 -18.87
CA LYS A 182 16.74 1.82 -19.88
C LYS A 182 16.11 0.50 -20.31
N LYS A 183 15.40 -0.15 -19.39
CA LYS A 183 14.73 -1.43 -19.63
C LYS A 183 13.24 -1.29 -19.95
N GLY A 184 12.64 -0.12 -19.68
CA GLY A 184 11.19 0.08 -19.76
C GLY A 184 10.43 -0.83 -18.79
N GLN A 185 10.97 -0.97 -17.57
CA GLN A 185 10.46 -1.92 -16.57
C GLN A 185 10.14 -1.23 -15.25
N TYR A 186 9.05 -1.68 -14.65
CA TYR A 186 8.64 -1.29 -13.30
C TYR A 186 9.02 -2.41 -12.34
N THR A 187 9.63 -2.08 -11.20
CA THR A 187 9.93 -3.06 -10.16
C THR A 187 9.30 -2.63 -8.86
N TYR A 188 8.45 -3.50 -8.31
CA TYR A 188 7.98 -3.41 -6.93
C TYR A 188 8.96 -4.14 -6.00
N LEU A 189 9.31 -3.50 -4.90
CA LEU A 189 10.18 -4.05 -3.86
C LEU A 189 9.47 -3.89 -2.51
N ALA A 190 9.49 -4.94 -1.70
CA ALA A 190 8.97 -4.91 -0.34
C ALA A 190 9.83 -5.76 0.60
N ASN A 191 9.79 -5.43 1.88
CA ASN A 191 10.35 -6.26 2.95
C ASN A 191 9.21 -6.81 3.80
N VAL A 192 9.11 -8.13 3.92
CA VAL A 192 8.05 -8.80 4.67
C VAL A 192 8.66 -9.50 5.88
N LYS A 193 8.25 -9.12 7.09
CA LYS A 193 8.67 -9.79 8.33
C LYS A 193 7.65 -10.88 8.67
N THR A 194 8.10 -12.13 8.69
CA THR A 194 7.21 -13.26 9.03
C THR A 194 6.97 -13.32 10.52
N TYR A 195 5.74 -13.60 10.95
CA TYR A 195 5.47 -13.73 12.39
C TYR A 195 5.96 -15.06 12.99
N LYS A 196 6.15 -16.08 12.14
CA LYS A 196 6.49 -17.45 12.58
C LYS A 196 7.92 -17.55 13.08
N ASP A 197 8.86 -16.96 12.34
CA ASP A 197 10.28 -17.00 12.69
C ASP A 197 10.91 -15.61 12.90
N GLY A 198 10.11 -14.54 12.73
CA GLY A 198 10.56 -13.16 12.92
C GLY A 198 11.49 -12.64 11.82
N LYS A 199 11.80 -13.44 10.78
CA LYS A 199 12.74 -13.05 9.72
C LYS A 199 12.09 -12.10 8.74
N THR A 200 12.88 -11.15 8.25
CA THR A 200 12.51 -10.26 7.16
C THR A 200 13.01 -10.84 5.84
N LEU A 201 12.09 -11.08 4.90
CA LEU A 201 12.39 -11.60 3.57
C LEU A 201 12.07 -10.53 2.51
N PRO A 202 12.95 -10.34 1.51
CA PRO A 202 12.68 -9.45 0.40
C PRO A 202 11.63 -10.06 -0.54
N PHE A 203 10.68 -9.25 -0.95
CA PHE A 203 9.71 -9.54 -1.99
C PHE A 203 9.93 -8.60 -3.17
N LYS A 204 9.94 -9.14 -4.39
CA LYS A 204 10.21 -8.39 -5.60
C LYS A 204 9.32 -8.87 -6.74
N VAL A 205 8.79 -7.93 -7.51
CA VAL A 205 8.11 -8.18 -8.79
C VAL A 205 8.62 -7.20 -9.83
N THR A 206 8.92 -7.68 -11.02
CA THR A 206 9.29 -6.85 -12.17
C THR A 206 8.26 -7.04 -13.28
N LEU A 207 7.70 -5.93 -13.76
CA LEU A 207 6.70 -5.84 -14.82
C LEU A 207 7.28 -5.05 -16.01
N ASN A 208 6.86 -5.37 -17.23
CA ASN A 208 7.14 -4.52 -18.40
C ASN A 208 6.13 -3.37 -18.52
N ALA A 209 6.33 -2.49 -19.49
CA ALA A 209 5.42 -1.39 -19.80
C ALA A 209 4.00 -1.81 -20.23
N ASN A 210 3.75 -3.09 -20.51
CA ASN A 210 2.40 -3.62 -20.76
C ASN A 210 1.82 -4.33 -19.52
N LEU A 211 2.37 -4.05 -18.34
CA LEU A 211 2.03 -4.66 -17.05
C LEU A 211 2.24 -6.18 -16.96
N LYS A 212 2.84 -6.82 -17.98
CA LYS A 212 3.09 -8.26 -17.94
C LYS A 212 4.24 -8.56 -16.97
N CYS A 213 4.03 -9.55 -16.12
CA CYS A 213 5.04 -10.04 -15.20
C CYS A 213 6.23 -10.65 -15.94
N ILE A 214 7.43 -10.15 -15.64
CA ILE A 214 8.71 -10.69 -16.11
C ILE A 214 9.27 -11.64 -15.06
N SER A 215 9.22 -11.23 -13.80
CA SER A 215 9.68 -12.05 -12.66
C SER A 215 8.99 -11.62 -11.37
N SER A 216 8.89 -12.56 -10.43
CA SER A 216 8.26 -12.36 -9.12
C SER A 216 8.86 -13.34 -8.13
N THR A 217 9.03 -12.92 -6.87
CA THR A 217 9.47 -13.80 -5.77
C THR A 217 8.57 -15.03 -5.61
N LEU A 218 7.27 -14.90 -5.89
CA LEU A 218 6.28 -15.98 -5.75
C LEU A 218 5.86 -16.59 -7.10
N GLY A 219 6.57 -16.28 -8.18
CA GLY A 219 6.14 -16.64 -9.54
C GLY A 219 5.14 -15.64 -10.14
N CYS A 220 4.98 -15.71 -11.46
CA CYS A 220 4.15 -14.79 -12.24
C CYS A 220 2.74 -15.32 -12.51
N GLU A 221 2.43 -16.55 -12.11
CA GLU A 221 1.19 -17.26 -12.44
C GLU A 221 -0.05 -16.56 -11.89
N THR A 222 0.11 -15.82 -10.79
CA THR A 222 -0.97 -15.10 -10.11
C THR A 222 -1.03 -13.62 -10.47
N ILE A 223 -0.14 -13.14 -11.36
CA ILE A 223 0.01 -11.72 -11.71
C ILE A 223 -0.45 -11.53 -13.16
N GLY A 224 -1.71 -11.14 -13.31
CA GLY A 224 -2.36 -10.89 -14.60
C GLY A 224 -2.61 -9.40 -14.87
N VAL A 225 -2.95 -9.08 -16.12
CA VAL A 225 -3.45 -7.76 -16.51
C VAL A 225 -4.98 -7.82 -16.50
N LEU A 226 -5.59 -6.87 -15.80
CA LEU A 226 -7.02 -6.69 -15.62
C LEU A 226 -7.46 -5.35 -16.22
N GLU A 227 -8.72 -5.26 -16.65
CA GLU A 227 -9.29 -4.02 -17.17
C GLU A 227 -10.10 -3.30 -16.10
N ALA A 228 -9.92 -1.98 -15.97
CA ALA A 228 -10.73 -1.18 -15.09
C ALA A 228 -12.11 -0.92 -15.72
N GLN A 229 -13.16 -1.20 -14.96
CA GLN A 229 -14.53 -1.15 -15.45
C GLN A 229 -15.07 0.27 -15.34
N LYS A 230 -15.59 0.81 -16.45
CA LYS A 230 -16.21 2.14 -16.42
C LYS A 230 -17.50 2.08 -15.59
N GLU A 231 -17.65 3.01 -14.65
CA GLU A 231 -18.90 3.21 -13.92
C GLU A 231 -19.96 3.77 -14.89
N ASN A 232 -21.13 3.14 -14.92
CA ASN A 232 -22.24 3.50 -15.80
C ASN A 232 -23.03 4.70 -15.27
#